data_AF-Q0VNH4-F1
#
_entry.id   AF-Q0VNH4-F1
#
_cell.length_a   1.000
_cell.length_b   1.000
_cell.length_c   1.000
_cell.angle_alpha   90.00
_cell.angle_beta   90.00
_cell.angle_gamma   90.00
#
_symmetry.space_group_name_H-M   'P 1'
#
loop_
_entity.id
_entity.type
_entity.pdbx_description
1 polymer ?
#
loop_
_entity_poly.entity_id
_entity_poly.type
_entity_poly.pdbx_seq_one_letter_code
_entity_poly.pdbx_strand_id
1 'polypeptide(L)'
;MVRLLTYSLLIKYGFNVKSGKILNPTAVFCNDRDVYYERLAEADIGTDTALLNWCDYVLSGVLGEVTKLNKLLNFDFLLERILLPTLLKSEERRYITRAESRILQAGVRKQSFKAGDINKSFDGLDARQRTHKIAKMKDAGLIKPLKPGGRTYHVSFMNNFLMRSLIQVLESEDFIPPIDR
;
A
#
# COMPACT_ATOMS: atom_id res chain seq x y z
N MET A 1 -22.93 -15.77 -1.44
CA MET A 1 -22.62 -17.01 -2.19
C MET A 1 -21.90 -16.72 -3.52
N VAL A 2 -22.36 -15.77 -4.34
CA VAL A 2 -21.82 -15.46 -5.69
C VAL A 2 -20.33 -15.06 -5.71
N ARG A 3 -19.84 -14.28 -4.74
CA ARG A 3 -18.43 -13.82 -4.71
C ARG A 3 -17.40 -14.95 -4.63
N LEU A 4 -17.70 -15.99 -3.86
CA LEU A 4 -16.83 -17.17 -3.72
C LEU A 4 -16.79 -17.96 -5.04
N LEU A 5 -17.91 -18.03 -5.75
CA LEU A 5 -17.99 -18.64 -7.07
C LEU A 5 -17.19 -17.84 -8.10
N THR A 6 -17.33 -16.51 -8.17
CA THR A 6 -16.53 -15.64 -9.05
C THR A 6 -15.04 -15.79 -8.77
N TYR A 7 -14.63 -15.80 -7.50
CA TYR A 7 -13.24 -16.05 -7.13
C TYR A 7 -12.74 -17.43 -7.58
N SER A 8 -13.58 -18.46 -7.43
CA SER A 8 -13.25 -19.83 -7.84
C SER A 8 -13.15 -19.96 -9.36
N LEU A 9 -13.97 -19.22 -10.12
CA LEU A 9 -13.88 -19.14 -11.57
C LEU A 9 -12.61 -18.43 -12.02
N LEU A 10 -12.25 -17.30 -11.39
CA LEU A 10 -10.99 -16.62 -11.67
C LEU A 10 -9.78 -17.56 -11.46
N ILE A 11 -9.76 -18.33 -10.37
CA ILE A 11 -8.78 -19.41 -10.16
C ILE A 11 -8.81 -20.41 -11.31
N LYS A 12 -10.00 -20.94 -11.63
CA LYS A 12 -10.19 -22.00 -12.64
C LYS A 12 -9.70 -21.54 -14.02
N TYR A 13 -9.91 -20.28 -14.37
CA TYR A 13 -9.51 -19.70 -15.65
C TYR A 13 -8.07 -19.16 -15.66
N GLY A 14 -7.28 -19.44 -14.63
CA GLY A 14 -5.84 -19.17 -14.64
C GLY A 14 -5.46 -17.76 -14.21
N PHE A 15 -6.38 -16.96 -13.66
CA PHE A 15 -6.00 -15.72 -12.98
C PHE A 15 -5.18 -16.09 -11.73
N ASN A 16 -4.00 -15.48 -11.58
CA ASN A 16 -3.05 -15.81 -10.52
C ASN A 16 -3.51 -15.25 -9.15
N VAL A 17 -4.49 -15.92 -8.54
CA VAL A 17 -5.16 -15.52 -7.30
C VAL A 17 -4.87 -16.46 -6.11
N LYS A 18 -3.90 -17.37 -6.21
CA LYS A 18 -3.49 -18.27 -5.10
C LYS A 18 -2.15 -17.83 -4.48
N SER A 19 -2.01 -18.09 -3.19
CA SER A 19 -0.76 -17.88 -2.41
C SER A 19 -0.31 -16.41 -2.28
N GLY A 20 -1.21 -15.52 -1.86
CA GLY A 20 -0.86 -14.19 -1.36
C GLY A 20 -0.81 -13.04 -2.39
N LYS A 21 -1.41 -13.21 -3.57
CA LYS A 21 -1.41 -12.27 -4.72
C LYS A 21 -2.67 -12.56 -5.58
N ILE A 22 -3.27 -11.72 -6.45
CA ILE A 22 -3.16 -10.32 -6.93
C ILE A 22 -4.57 -9.78 -7.27
N LEU A 23 -5.67 -10.43 -6.89
CA LEU A 23 -6.99 -9.88 -7.19
C LEU A 23 -7.88 -10.01 -5.96
N ASN A 24 -8.30 -8.86 -5.42
CA ASN A 24 -9.37 -8.80 -4.43
C ASN A 24 -10.68 -8.54 -5.18
N PRO A 25 -11.55 -9.55 -5.40
CA PRO A 25 -12.81 -9.34 -6.10
C PRO A 25 -13.70 -8.31 -5.40
N THR A 26 -13.56 -8.16 -4.09
CA THR A 26 -14.25 -7.14 -3.31
C THR A 26 -13.86 -5.74 -3.76
N ALA A 27 -12.61 -5.52 -4.20
CA ALA A 27 -12.17 -4.22 -4.69
C ALA A 27 -12.74 -3.90 -6.10
N VAL A 28 -13.09 -4.93 -6.88
CA VAL A 28 -13.82 -4.77 -8.15
C VAL A 28 -15.30 -4.46 -7.92
N PHE A 29 -15.96 -5.22 -7.02
CA PHE A 29 -17.42 -5.21 -6.90
C PHE A 29 -17.98 -4.35 -5.77
N CYS A 30 -17.16 -3.96 -4.79
CA CYS A 30 -17.63 -3.29 -3.57
C CYS A 30 -16.97 -1.93 -3.34
N ASN A 31 -16.24 -1.41 -4.32
CA ASN A 31 -15.68 -0.07 -4.24
C ASN A 31 -16.80 0.99 -4.23
N ASP A 32 -17.83 0.77 -5.06
CA ASP A 32 -19.08 1.53 -5.07
C ASP A 32 -20.26 0.56 -5.13
N ARG A 33 -21.07 0.52 -4.07
CA ARG A 33 -22.20 -0.42 -3.99
C ARG A 33 -23.37 0.03 -4.85
N ASP A 34 -23.56 1.33 -5.00
CA ASP A 34 -24.71 1.87 -5.72
C ASP A 34 -24.52 1.60 -7.21
N VAL A 35 -23.33 1.87 -7.74
CA VAL A 35 -22.96 1.52 -9.12
C VAL A 35 -23.04 0.02 -9.37
N TYR A 36 -22.58 -0.80 -8.41
CA TYR A 36 -22.69 -2.26 -8.54
C TYR A 36 -24.15 -2.72 -8.67
N TYR A 37 -25.05 -2.23 -7.82
CA TYR A 37 -26.46 -2.63 -7.86
C TYR A 37 -27.18 -2.06 -9.08
N GLU A 38 -26.85 -0.84 -9.51
CA GLU A 38 -27.37 -0.25 -10.75
C GLU A 38 -27.00 -1.12 -11.96
N ARG A 39 -25.71 -1.45 -12.12
CA ARG A 39 -25.24 -2.29 -13.23
C ARG A 39 -25.78 -3.70 -13.18
N LEU A 40 -26.00 -4.25 -11.99
CA LEU A 40 -26.60 -5.57 -11.82
C LEU A 40 -28.09 -5.55 -12.20
N ALA A 41 -28.84 -4.55 -11.75
CA ALA A 41 -30.25 -4.39 -12.08
C ALA A 41 -30.47 -4.17 -13.58
N GLU A 42 -29.57 -3.44 -14.24
CA GLU A 42 -29.55 -3.30 -15.69
C GLU A 42 -29.34 -4.68 -16.37
N ALA A 43 -28.35 -5.45 -15.90
CA ALA A 43 -28.05 -6.77 -16.43
C ALA A 43 -29.23 -7.75 -16.32
N ASP A 44 -30.04 -7.64 -15.27
CA ASP A 44 -31.23 -8.48 -15.04
C ASP A 44 -32.30 -8.33 -16.13
N ILE A 45 -32.27 -7.25 -16.93
CA ILE A 45 -33.14 -7.07 -18.10
C ILE A 45 -32.86 -8.14 -19.17
N GLY A 46 -31.63 -8.68 -19.22
CA GLY A 46 -31.27 -9.83 -20.04
C GLY A 46 -31.13 -9.55 -21.55
N THR A 47 -31.09 -8.28 -21.97
CA THR A 47 -30.79 -7.91 -23.36
C THR A 47 -29.29 -8.03 -23.64
N ASP A 48 -28.92 -8.25 -24.90
CA ASP A 48 -27.51 -8.32 -25.31
C ASP A 48 -26.73 -7.06 -24.90
N THR A 49 -27.34 -5.88 -25.02
CA THR A 49 -26.75 -4.60 -24.59
C THR A 49 -26.53 -4.55 -23.08
N ALA A 50 -27.53 -4.96 -22.28
CA ALA A 50 -27.41 -4.97 -20.83
C ALA A 50 -26.32 -5.95 -20.33
N LEU A 51 -26.24 -7.13 -20.94
CA LEU A 51 -25.19 -8.11 -20.64
C LEU A 51 -23.80 -7.62 -21.06
N LEU A 52 -23.70 -6.94 -22.20
CA LEU A 52 -22.44 -6.33 -22.65
C LEU A 52 -21.97 -5.24 -21.68
N ASN A 53 -22.86 -4.35 -21.24
CA ASN A 53 -22.57 -3.31 -20.25
C ASN A 53 -22.11 -3.90 -18.91
N TRP A 54 -22.74 -5.01 -18.49
CA TRP A 54 -22.31 -5.76 -17.32
C TRP A 54 -20.89 -6.33 -17.49
N CYS A 55 -20.62 -6.98 -18.62
CA CYS A 55 -19.29 -7.52 -18.91
C CYS A 55 -18.22 -6.41 -18.91
N ASP A 56 -18.50 -5.27 -19.53
CA ASP A 56 -17.59 -4.11 -19.55
C ASP A 56 -17.31 -3.59 -18.13
N TYR A 57 -18.34 -3.39 -17.32
CA TYR A 57 -18.20 -2.97 -15.91
C TYR A 57 -17.28 -3.92 -15.12
N VAL A 58 -17.53 -5.23 -15.22
CA VAL A 58 -16.73 -6.24 -14.51
C VAL A 58 -15.28 -6.26 -15.01
N LEU A 59 -15.06 -6.29 -16.32
CA LEU A 59 -13.73 -6.37 -16.91
C LEU A 59 -12.91 -5.10 -16.64
N SER A 60 -13.53 -3.93 -16.75
CA SER A 60 -12.91 -2.64 -16.43
C SER A 60 -12.51 -2.56 -14.96
N GLY A 61 -13.37 -3.02 -14.04
CA GLY A 61 -13.02 -3.07 -12.62
C GLY A 61 -11.86 -4.04 -12.32
N VAL A 62 -11.87 -5.24 -12.94
CA VAL A 62 -10.75 -6.20 -12.83
C VAL A 62 -9.45 -5.59 -13.36
N LEU A 63 -9.49 -4.94 -14.53
CA LEU A 63 -8.34 -4.27 -15.13
C LEU A 63 -7.79 -3.18 -14.21
N GLY A 64 -8.67 -2.37 -13.62
CA GLY A 64 -8.31 -1.32 -12.66
C GLY A 64 -7.55 -1.89 -11.45
N GLU A 65 -8.07 -2.95 -10.85
CA GLU A 65 -7.46 -3.58 -9.68
C GLU A 65 -6.12 -4.26 -10.00
N VAL A 66 -6.03 -4.97 -11.13
CA VAL A 66 -4.75 -5.54 -11.60
C VAL A 66 -3.72 -4.44 -11.84
N THR A 67 -4.14 -3.32 -12.45
CA THR A 67 -3.25 -2.19 -12.75
C THR A 67 -2.72 -1.56 -11.46
N LYS A 68 -3.57 -1.32 -10.46
CA LYS A 68 -3.14 -0.82 -9.14
C LYS A 68 -2.15 -1.78 -8.50
N LEU A 69 -2.43 -3.07 -8.51
CA LEU A 69 -1.53 -4.04 -7.88
C LEU A 69 -0.20 -4.16 -8.61
N ASN A 70 -0.17 -4.08 -9.93
CA ASN A 70 1.07 -4.01 -10.70
C ASN A 70 1.91 -2.78 -10.32
N LYS A 71 1.28 -1.62 -10.12
CA LYS A 71 1.96 -0.42 -9.62
C LYS A 71 2.54 -0.62 -8.21
N LEU A 72 1.80 -1.22 -7.29
CA LEU A 72 2.29 -1.49 -5.91
C LEU A 72 3.40 -2.55 -5.86
N LEU A 73 3.42 -3.48 -6.83
CA LEU A 73 4.48 -4.48 -6.96
C LEU A 73 5.75 -3.92 -7.63
N ASN A 74 5.64 -2.80 -8.34
CA ASN A 74 6.80 -2.07 -8.84
C ASN A 74 7.41 -1.24 -7.70
N PHE A 75 8.60 -1.66 -7.24
CA PHE A 75 9.26 -1.00 -6.11
C PHE A 75 9.64 0.45 -6.40
N ASP A 76 10.04 0.79 -7.63
CA ASP A 76 10.41 2.16 -7.99
C ASP A 76 9.20 3.08 -7.92
N PHE A 77 8.07 2.64 -8.49
CA PHE A 77 6.79 3.35 -8.35
C PHE A 77 6.41 3.50 -6.87
N LEU A 78 6.42 2.40 -6.10
CA LEU A 78 6.06 2.39 -4.69
C LEU A 78 6.94 3.36 -3.89
N LEU A 79 8.25 3.34 -4.13
CA LEU A 79 9.21 4.19 -3.44
C LEU A 79 8.97 5.67 -3.75
N GLU A 80 8.86 6.03 -5.03
CA GLU A 80 8.79 7.43 -5.48
C GLU A 80 7.42 8.07 -5.26
N ARG A 81 6.34 7.31 -5.48
CA ARG A 81 4.96 7.85 -5.46
C ARG A 81 4.28 7.66 -4.11
N ILE A 82 4.69 6.67 -3.32
CA ILE A 82 3.99 6.33 -2.08
C ILE A 82 4.90 6.51 -0.87
N LEU A 83 6.02 5.79 -0.80
CA LEU A 83 6.80 5.70 0.44
C LEU A 83 7.55 6.99 0.78
N LEU A 84 8.25 7.60 -0.18
CA LEU A 84 8.95 8.87 0.06
C LEU A 84 7.99 10.04 0.31
N PRO A 85 6.91 10.24 -0.49
CA PRO A 85 5.93 11.27 -0.20
C PRO A 85 5.29 11.11 1.17
N THR A 86 5.03 9.88 1.61
CA THR A 86 4.51 9.59 2.96
C THR A 86 5.45 10.11 4.05
N LEU A 87 6.76 9.91 3.90
CA LEU A 87 7.76 10.37 4.88
C LEU A 87 7.88 11.90 4.88
N LEU A 88 7.91 12.52 3.70
CA LEU A 88 7.96 13.98 3.56
C LEU A 88 6.71 14.64 4.15
N LYS A 89 5.53 14.12 3.86
CA LYS A 89 4.26 14.61 4.40
C LYS A 89 4.17 14.43 5.92
N SER A 90 4.71 13.32 6.45
CA SER A 90 4.79 13.09 7.90
C SER A 90 5.73 14.09 8.59
N GLU A 91 6.82 14.48 7.94
CA GLU A 91 7.72 15.53 8.42
C GLU A 91 7.06 16.91 8.39
N GLU A 92 6.41 17.26 7.28
CA GLU A 92 5.67 18.51 7.11
C GLU A 92 4.59 18.68 8.19
N ARG A 93 3.83 17.61 8.46
CA ARG A 93 2.80 17.54 9.51
C ARG A 93 3.38 17.44 10.93
N ARG A 94 4.72 17.43 11.07
CA ARG A 94 5.45 17.30 12.34
C ARG A 94 5.14 16.02 13.12
N TYR A 95 4.70 14.96 12.44
CA TYR A 95 4.51 13.64 13.05
C TYR A 95 5.83 12.92 13.30
N ILE A 96 6.86 13.27 12.53
CA ILE A 96 8.24 12.84 12.72
C ILE A 96 9.17 14.05 12.64
N THR A 97 10.35 13.95 13.27
CA THR A 97 11.38 14.98 13.17
C THR A 97 12.11 14.91 11.84
N ARG A 98 12.74 16.01 11.41
CA ARG A 98 13.61 16.05 10.22
C ARG A 98 14.73 15.00 10.26
N ALA A 99 15.32 14.78 11.43
CA ALA A 99 16.34 13.76 11.62
C ALA A 99 15.78 12.34 11.41
N GLU A 100 14.58 12.04 11.91
CA GLU A 100 13.91 10.75 11.68
C GLU A 100 13.53 10.58 10.22
N SER A 101 12.94 11.60 9.59
CA SER A 101 12.61 11.60 8.17
C SER A 101 13.82 11.25 7.32
N ARG A 102 14.98 11.89 7.55
CA ARG A 102 16.22 11.58 6.82
C ARG A 102 16.65 10.12 6.97
N ILE A 103 16.62 9.58 8.19
CA ILE A 103 16.98 8.18 8.48
C ILE A 103 16.00 7.22 7.79
N LEU A 104 14.69 7.49 7.88
CA LEU A 104 13.65 6.66 7.27
C LEU A 104 13.73 6.69 5.73
N GLN A 105 14.01 7.84 5.13
CA GLN A 105 14.20 7.98 3.68
C GLN A 105 15.42 7.18 3.20
N ALA A 106 16.53 7.18 3.95
CA ALA A 106 17.68 6.33 3.63
C ALA A 106 17.37 4.84 3.81
N GLY A 107 16.66 4.49 4.88
CA GLY A 107 16.28 3.12 5.19
C GLY A 107 15.31 2.51 4.17
N VAL A 108 14.30 3.26 3.72
CA VAL A 108 13.28 2.76 2.80
C VAL A 108 13.85 2.47 1.40
N ARG A 109 14.80 3.27 0.93
CA ARG A 109 15.52 3.03 -0.34
C ARG A 109 16.33 1.74 -0.34
N LYS A 110 16.73 1.26 0.85
CA LYS A 110 17.45 -0.01 1.01
C LYS A 110 16.52 -1.20 1.21
N GLN A 111 15.21 -0.98 1.37
CA GLN A 111 14.17 -1.96 1.78
C GLN A 111 14.38 -2.55 3.18
N SER A 112 15.61 -2.92 3.51
CA SER A 112 16.06 -3.26 4.84
C SER A 112 17.47 -2.74 5.08
N PHE A 113 17.82 -2.43 6.32
CA PHE A 113 19.10 -1.81 6.65
C PHE A 113 19.57 -2.19 8.06
N LYS A 114 20.88 -2.22 8.23
CA LYS A 114 21.56 -2.14 9.54
C LYS A 114 21.92 -0.68 9.81
N ALA A 115 22.17 -0.33 11.06
CA ALA A 115 22.58 1.04 11.43
C ALA A 115 23.82 1.52 10.63
N GLY A 116 24.76 0.60 10.35
CA GLY A 116 25.95 0.88 9.55
C GLY A 116 25.67 1.27 8.10
N ASP A 117 24.63 0.70 7.49
CA ASP A 117 24.32 0.85 6.05
C ASP A 117 23.87 2.28 5.71
N ILE A 118 23.37 3.01 6.72
CA ILE A 118 22.83 4.37 6.58
C ILE A 118 23.54 5.37 7.49
N ASN A 119 24.81 5.11 7.85
CA ASN A 119 25.64 5.95 8.73
C ASN A 119 25.61 7.45 8.37
N LYS A 120 25.66 7.77 7.06
CA LYS A 120 25.64 9.16 6.56
C LYS A 120 24.36 9.93 6.92
N SER A 121 23.27 9.23 7.25
CA SER A 121 21.96 9.83 7.55
C SER A 121 21.84 10.31 8.99
N PHE A 122 22.80 9.98 9.85
CA PHE A 122 22.79 10.30 11.27
C PHE A 122 23.56 11.58 11.63
N ASP A 123 23.81 12.51 10.69
CA ASP A 123 24.43 13.83 10.95
C ASP A 123 25.68 13.80 11.86
N GLY A 124 26.58 12.83 11.67
CA GLY A 124 27.82 12.74 12.45
C GLY A 124 27.70 12.14 13.85
N LEU A 125 26.54 11.58 14.23
CA LEU A 125 26.41 10.85 15.49
C LEU A 125 27.41 9.70 15.60
N ASP A 126 27.98 9.54 16.80
CA ASP A 126 28.86 8.43 17.12
C ASP A 126 28.12 7.08 17.15
N ALA A 127 28.86 5.97 17.25
CA ALA A 127 28.27 4.63 17.22
C ALA A 127 27.26 4.37 18.35
N ARG A 128 27.50 4.91 19.55
CA ARG A 128 26.63 4.75 20.71
C ARG A 128 25.34 5.55 20.53
N GLN A 129 25.46 6.80 20.08
CA GLN A 129 24.34 7.68 19.77
C GLN A 129 23.47 7.12 18.64
N ARG A 130 24.07 6.57 17.57
CA ARG A 130 23.32 5.90 16.49
C ARG A 130 22.51 4.71 17.01
N THR A 131 23.14 3.87 17.85
CA THR A 131 22.46 2.73 18.47
C THR A 131 21.29 3.19 19.33
N HIS A 132 21.48 4.24 20.13
CA HIS A 132 20.41 4.81 20.94
C HIS A 132 19.27 5.41 20.10
N LYS A 133 19.58 6.11 18.99
CA LYS A 133 18.58 6.64 18.07
C LYS A 133 17.77 5.53 17.39
N ILE A 134 18.42 4.47 16.93
CA ILE A 134 17.75 3.27 16.38
C ILE A 134 16.83 2.63 17.42
N ALA A 135 17.28 2.49 18.68
CA ALA A 135 16.44 1.97 19.75
C ALA A 135 15.18 2.82 19.94
N LYS A 136 15.33 4.16 20.06
CA LYS A 136 14.20 5.09 20.16
C LYS A 136 13.24 5.00 18.98
N MET A 137 13.74 4.92 17.75
CA MET A 137 12.90 4.81 16.55
C MET A 137 12.14 3.48 16.50
N LYS A 138 12.77 2.39 16.95
CA LYS A 138 12.14 1.08 17.08
C LYS A 138 11.05 1.10 18.15
N ASP A 139 11.34 1.69 19.32
CA ASP A 139 10.39 1.79 20.43
C ASP A 139 9.19 2.70 20.07
N ALA A 140 9.43 3.76 19.30
CA ALA A 140 8.39 4.59 18.70
C ALA A 140 7.63 3.90 17.57
N GLY A 141 8.05 2.70 17.12
CA GLY A 141 7.41 1.92 16.07
C GLY A 141 7.66 2.41 14.64
N LEU A 142 8.55 3.39 14.43
CA LEU A 142 8.89 3.93 13.10
C LEU A 142 9.66 2.90 12.25
N ILE A 143 10.38 2.00 12.90
CA ILE A 143 11.11 0.90 12.28
C ILE A 143 10.84 -0.41 13.03
N LYS A 144 10.95 -1.53 12.33
CA LYS A 144 10.82 -2.87 12.93
C LYS A 144 11.97 -3.77 12.50
N PRO A 145 12.41 -4.68 13.37
CA PRO A 145 13.43 -5.66 12.99
C PRO A 145 12.82 -6.67 12.02
N LEU A 146 13.59 -7.06 10.99
CA LEU A 146 13.14 -8.03 9.97
C LEU A 146 12.87 -9.43 10.56
N LYS A 147 13.56 -9.77 11.65
CA LYS A 147 13.35 -10.97 12.44
C LYS A 147 13.33 -10.58 13.93
N PRO A 148 12.56 -11.28 14.79
CA PRO A 148 12.58 -11.04 16.23
C PRO A 148 14.03 -11.04 16.77
N GLY A 149 14.41 -10.00 17.51
CA GLY A 149 15.77 -9.82 18.05
C GLY A 149 16.85 -9.43 17.04
N GLY A 150 16.52 -9.32 15.75
CA GLY A 150 17.48 -8.98 14.70
C GLY A 150 17.95 -7.51 14.71
N ARG A 151 19.13 -7.26 14.16
CA ARG A 151 19.73 -5.92 13.97
C ARG A 151 19.63 -5.39 12.53
N THR A 152 18.81 -6.04 11.71
CA THR A 152 18.41 -5.57 10.39
C THR A 152 16.97 -5.10 10.50
N TYR A 153 16.70 -3.88 10.04
CA TYR A 153 15.44 -3.18 10.23
C TYR A 153 14.80 -2.83 8.89
N HIS A 154 13.49 -2.62 8.89
CA HIS A 154 12.75 -1.98 7.80
C HIS A 154 11.88 -0.85 8.36
N VAL A 155 11.50 0.09 7.51
CA VAL A 155 10.54 1.15 7.89
C VAL A 155 9.17 0.54 8.14
N SER A 156 8.50 0.97 9.21
CA SER A 156 7.19 0.48 9.60
C SER A 156 6.14 1.56 9.38
N PHE A 157 5.51 1.52 8.20
CA PHE A 157 4.38 2.41 7.87
C PHE A 157 3.10 2.11 8.66
N MET A 158 3.04 0.96 9.35
CA MET A 158 1.94 0.58 10.26
C MET A 158 1.89 1.39 11.55
N ASN A 159 2.84 2.28 11.78
CA ASN A 159 2.84 3.18 12.93
C ASN A 159 1.83 4.33 12.72
N ASN A 160 1.12 4.72 13.78
CA ASN A 160 0.07 5.74 13.74
C ASN A 160 0.51 7.09 13.16
N PHE A 161 1.77 7.48 13.34
CA PHE A 161 2.34 8.72 12.78
C PHE A 161 2.45 8.66 11.26
N LEU A 162 2.98 7.55 10.73
CA LEU A 162 3.18 7.38 9.28
C LEU A 162 1.90 6.96 8.56
N MET A 163 1.05 6.16 9.20
CA MET A 163 -0.18 5.63 8.59
C MET A 163 -1.14 6.74 8.16
N ARG A 164 -1.27 7.81 8.96
CA ARG A 164 -2.11 8.97 8.63
C ARG A 164 -1.69 9.62 7.31
N SER A 165 -0.39 9.84 7.15
CA SER A 165 0.16 10.41 5.92
C SER A 165 0.08 9.42 4.76
N LEU A 166 0.32 8.13 5.03
CA LEU A 166 0.24 7.06 4.01
C LEU A 166 -1.15 7.00 3.39
N ILE A 167 -2.19 7.02 4.21
CA ILE A 167 -3.59 7.01 3.74
C ILE A 167 -3.84 8.17 2.78
N GLN A 168 -3.44 9.39 3.16
CA GLN A 168 -3.64 10.56 2.29
C GLN A 168 -2.81 10.50 1.00
N VAL A 169 -1.64 9.85 1.01
CA VAL A 169 -0.86 9.65 -0.23
C VAL A 169 -1.51 8.61 -1.12
N LEU A 170 -2.01 7.50 -0.54
CA LEU A 170 -2.74 6.47 -1.29
C LEU A 170 -4.02 7.04 -1.92
N GLU A 171 -4.72 7.93 -1.21
CA GLU A 171 -5.88 8.66 -1.72
C GLU A 171 -5.49 9.55 -2.90
N SER A 172 -4.42 10.35 -2.78
CA SER A 172 -3.96 11.23 -3.88
C SER A 172 -3.43 10.49 -5.11
N GLU A 173 -3.09 9.21 -4.98
CA GLU A 173 -2.64 8.34 -6.07
C GLU A 173 -3.76 7.38 -6.54
N ASP A 174 -5.02 7.62 -6.15
CA ASP A 174 -6.22 6.86 -6.52
C ASP A 174 -6.19 5.36 -6.14
N PHE A 175 -5.37 5.00 -5.14
CA PHE A 175 -5.33 3.63 -4.62
C PHE A 175 -6.50 3.31 -3.70
N ILE A 176 -7.05 4.33 -3.03
CA ILE A 176 -8.22 4.22 -2.17
C ILE A 176 -9.22 5.33 -2.51
N PRO A 177 -10.53 5.13 -2.27
CA PRO A 177 -11.52 6.18 -2.41
C PRO A 177 -11.25 7.38 -1.49
N PRO A 178 -11.77 8.57 -1.83
CA PRO A 178 -11.70 9.71 -0.95
C PRO A 178 -12.35 9.43 0.39
N ILE A 179 -11.69 9.79 1.49
CA ILE A 179 -12.18 9.50 2.85
C ILE A 179 -13.11 10.61 3.35
N ASP A 180 -12.87 11.85 2.93
CA ASP A 180 -13.64 13.03 3.34
C ASP A 180 -14.75 13.36 2.30
N ARG A 181 -15.71 12.45 2.09
CA ARG A 181 -16.98 12.73 1.39
C ARG A 181 -18.11 13.05 2.36
#